data_AF-A0A3L9YA07-F1
#
_entry.id   AF-A0A3L9YA07-F1
#
_cell.length_a   1.000
_cell.length_b   1.000
_cell.length_c   1.000
_cell.angle_alpha   90.00
_cell.angle_beta   90.00
_cell.angle_gamma   90.00
#
_symmetry.space_group_name_H-M   'P 1'
#
loop_
_entity.id
_entity.type
_entity.pdbx_description
1 polymer ?
#
loop_
_entity_poly.entity_id
_entity_poly.type
_entity_poly.pdbx_seq_one_letter_code
_entity_poly.pdbx_strand_id
1 'polypeptide(L)' 'MTGEQFDTIARMIRAREPARSAARLVLVDGLTQADAALAHKMEPNALNNAVRRYREFDRAIREAYGLNGGL' A
#
# COMPACT_ATOMS: atom_id res chain seq x y z
N MET A 1 -0.32 -7.61 -1.92
CA MET A 1 -1.77 -7.63 -1.59
C MET A 1 -2.55 -7.67 -2.90
N THR A 2 -3.81 -8.13 -2.92
CA THR A 2 -4.62 -8.09 -4.16
C THR A 2 -5.07 -6.65 -4.47
N GLY A 3 -5.51 -6.41 -5.71
CA GLY A 3 -6.06 -5.11 -6.10
C GLY A 3 -7.27 -4.70 -5.25
N GLU A 4 -8.16 -5.64 -4.94
CA GLU A 4 -9.33 -5.39 -4.10
C GLU A 4 -8.96 -5.03 -2.65
N GLN A 5 -7.99 -5.74 -2.06
CA GLN A 5 -7.45 -5.41 -0.73
C GLN A 5 -6.86 -4.00 -0.71
N PHE A 6 -6.08 -3.66 -1.75
CA PHE A 6 -5.49 -2.34 -1.91
C PHE A 6 -6.55 -1.24 -2.00
N ASP A 7 -7.56 -1.39 -2.88
CA ASP A 7 -8.60 -0.38 -3.08
C ASP A 7 -9.46 -0.17 -1.83
N THR A 8 -9.71 -1.24 -1.08
CA THR A 8 -10.41 -1.18 0.20
C THR A 8 -9.62 -0.32 1.21
N ILE A 9 -8.33 -0.62 1.39
CA ILE A 9 -7.47 0.15 2.31
C ILE A 9 -7.31 1.59 1.82
N ALA A 10 -7.15 1.81 0.51
CA ALA A 10 -7.04 3.14 -0.09
C ALA A 10 -8.24 4.02 0.25
N ARG A 11 -9.46 3.44 0.21
CA ARG A 11 -10.70 4.11 0.60
C ARG A 11 -10.71 4.44 2.10
N MET A 12 -10.33 3.50 2.96
CA MET A 12 -10.31 3.69 4.42
C MET A 12 -9.34 4.81 4.84
N ILE A 13 -8.13 4.82 4.29
CA ILE A 13 -7.10 5.82 4.63
C ILE A 13 -7.24 7.13 3.85
N ARG A 14 -8.26 7.24 2.98
CA ARG A 14 -8.49 8.38 2.08
C ARG A 14 -7.24 8.74 1.27
N ALA A 15 -6.62 7.74 0.66
CA ALA A 15 -5.41 7.89 -0.13
C ALA A 15 -5.63 8.87 -1.30
N ARG A 16 -4.61 9.67 -1.61
CA ARG A 16 -4.66 10.71 -2.64
C ARG A 16 -3.57 10.48 -3.68
N GLU A 17 -3.79 11.02 -4.88
CA GLU A 17 -2.75 11.07 -5.89
C GLU A 17 -1.65 12.08 -5.53
N PRO A 18 -0.39 11.84 -5.97
CA PRO A 18 0.07 10.67 -6.74
C PRO A 18 0.39 9.42 -5.88
N ALA A 19 0.28 9.54 -4.55
CA ALA A 19 0.69 8.49 -3.61
C ALA A 19 -0.10 7.19 -3.76
N ARG A 20 -1.39 7.27 -4.11
CA ARG A 20 -2.24 6.10 -4.35
C ARG A 20 -1.73 5.31 -5.55
N SER A 21 -1.59 5.92 -6.73
CA SER A 21 -1.12 5.19 -7.91
C SER A 21 0.30 4.64 -7.72
N ALA A 22 1.22 5.41 -7.14
CA ALA A 22 2.57 4.94 -6.87
C ALA A 22 2.61 3.75 -5.89
N ALA A 23 1.79 3.77 -4.82
CA ALA A 23 1.72 2.65 -3.89
C ALA A 23 1.11 1.39 -4.53
N ARG A 24 0.17 1.54 -5.49
CA ARG A 24 -0.42 0.41 -6.22
C ARG A 24 0.63 -0.34 -7.05
N LEU A 25 1.49 0.40 -7.76
CA LEU A 25 2.59 -0.19 -8.53
C LEU A 25 3.47 -1.10 -7.66
N VAL A 26 3.72 -0.69 -6.41
CA VAL A 26 4.56 -1.47 -5.49
C VAL A 26 3.81 -2.65 -4.87
N LEU A 27 2.60 -2.41 -4.37
CA LEU A 27 1.90 -3.37 -3.49
C LEU A 27 1.03 -4.39 -4.23
N VAL A 28 0.68 -4.08 -5.48
CA VAL A 28 -0.16 -4.90 -6.36
C VAL A 28 0.64 -5.35 -7.57
N ASP A 29 1.31 -4.42 -8.26
CA ASP A 29 1.97 -4.73 -9.55
C ASP A 29 3.42 -5.20 -9.40
N GLY A 30 3.98 -5.16 -8.18
CA GLY A 30 5.28 -5.74 -7.84
C GLY A 30 6.51 -4.90 -8.23
N LEU A 31 6.33 -3.63 -8.60
CA LEU A 31 7.45 -2.73 -8.89
C LEU A 31 8.26 -2.41 -7.62
N THR A 32 9.52 -2.04 -7.82
CA THR A 32 10.33 -1.49 -6.73
C THR A 32 9.81 -0.11 -6.32
N GLN A 33 10.02 0.28 -5.06
CA GLN A 33 9.66 1.62 -4.60
C GLN A 33 10.44 2.71 -5.36
N ALA A 34 11.68 2.44 -5.76
CA ALA A 34 12.48 3.40 -6.53
C ALA A 34 11.83 3.68 -7.90
N ASP A 35 11.45 2.62 -8.63
CA ASP A 35 10.84 2.76 -9.95
C ASP A 35 9.47 3.43 -9.87
N ALA A 36 8.65 3.05 -8.89
CA ALA A 36 7.34 3.67 -8.68
C ALA A 36 7.44 5.15 -8.26
N ALA A 37 8.42 5.50 -7.43
CA ALA A 37 8.68 6.90 -7.06
C ALA A 37 9.07 7.72 -8.29
N LEU A 38 9.97 7.19 -9.13
CA LEU A 38 10.38 7.84 -10.36
C LEU A 38 9.21 8.02 -11.34
N ALA A 39 8.42 6.98 -11.56
CA ALA A 39 7.26 7.01 -12.47
C ALA A 39 6.22 8.07 -12.08
N HIS A 40 6.07 8.33 -10.79
CA HIS A 40 5.09 9.28 -10.25
C HIS A 40 5.70 10.61 -9.77
N LYS A 41 7.00 10.85 -10.02
CA LYS A 41 7.74 12.05 -9.57
C LYS A 41 7.56 12.31 -8.06
N MET A 42 7.62 11.25 -7.26
CA MET A 42 7.50 11.32 -5.81
C MET A 42 8.86 11.25 -5.15
N GLU A 43 8.98 11.92 -4.00
CA GLU A 43 10.10 11.71 -3.10
C GLU A 43 10.11 10.25 -2.59
N PRO A 44 11.26 9.54 -2.59
CA PRO A 44 11.34 8.15 -2.12
C PRO A 44 10.79 7.97 -0.70
N ASN A 45 11.07 8.91 0.20
CA ASN A 45 10.55 8.88 1.56
C ASN A 45 9.03 9.03 1.63
N ALA A 46 8.44 9.85 0.75
CA ALA A 46 6.99 10.01 0.69
C ALA A 46 6.30 8.72 0.22
N LEU A 47 6.87 8.05 -0.78
CA LEU A 47 6.36 6.76 -1.24
C LEU A 47 6.55 5.67 -0.19
N ASN A 48 7.71 5.59 0.46
CA ASN A 48 7.95 4.63 1.54
C ASN A 48 6.94 4.78 2.68
N ASN A 49 6.64 6.02 3.08
CA ASN A 49 5.61 6.31 4.07
C ASN A 49 4.22 5.87 3.62
N ALA A 50 3.86 6.10 2.35
CA ALA A 50 2.59 5.64 1.79
C ALA A 50 2.51 4.10 1.83
N VAL A 51 3.51 3.40 1.29
CA VAL A 51 3.60 1.94 1.26
C VAL A 51 3.53 1.34 2.66
N ARG A 52 4.25 1.92 3.63
CA ARG A 52 4.21 1.50 5.04
C ARG A 52 2.80 1.59 5.61
N ARG A 53 2.09 2.71 5.37
CA ARG A 53 0.72 2.90 5.85
C ARG A 53 -0.23 1.82 5.33
N TYR A 54 -0.15 1.46 4.05
CA TYR A 54 -0.96 0.37 3.50
C TYR A 54 -0.68 -0.97 4.19
N ARG A 55 0.60 -1.30 4.41
CA ARG A 55 1.00 -2.55 5.08
C ARG A 55 0.55 -2.60 6.54
N GLU A 56 0.63 -1.48 7.25
CA GLU A 56 0.18 -1.38 8.64
C GLU A 56 -1.34 -1.61 8.76
N PHE A 57 -2.13 -1.04 7.87
CA PHE A 57 -3.58 -1.27 7.85
C PHE A 57 -3.94 -2.71 7.46
N ASP A 58 -3.29 -3.28 6.43
CA ASP A 58 -3.49 -4.68 6.04
C ASP A 58 -3.16 -5.62 7.21
N ARG A 59 -2.03 -5.38 7.88
CA ARG A 59 -1.62 -6.14 9.07
C ARG A 59 -2.65 -6.01 10.20
N ALA A 60 -3.08 -4.81 10.54
CA ALA A 60 -4.05 -4.57 11.62
C ALA A 60 -5.40 -5.26 11.35
N ILE A 61 -5.88 -5.24 10.10
CA ILE A 61 -7.10 -5.94 9.70
C ILE A 61 -6.95 -7.45 9.86
N ARG A 62 -5.82 -8.02 9.41
CA ARG A 62 -5.55 -9.46 9.56
C ARG A 62 -5.43 -9.88 11.02
N GLU A 63 -4.79 -9.07 11.86
CA GLU A 63 -4.71 -9.30 13.31
C GLU A 63 -6.10 -9.29 13.95
N ALA A 64 -6.92 -8.28 13.64
CA ALA A 64 -8.28 -8.16 14.17
C ALA A 64 -9.19 -9.32 13.75
N TYR A 65 -8.99 -9.89 12.56
CA TYR A 65 -9.74 -11.04 12.07
C TYR A 65 -9.13 -12.39 12.47
N GLY A 66 -8.05 -12.41 13.24
CA GLY A 66 -7.38 -13.65 13.64
C GLY A 66 -6.69 -14.39 12.48
N LEU A 67 -6.49 -13.73 11.33
CA LEU A 67 -5.92 -14.34 10.12
C LEU A 67 -4.38 -14.49 10.18
N ASN A 68 -3.75 -14.01 11.25
CA ASN A 68 -2.30 -14.15 11.49
C ASN A 68 -1.94 -15.39 12.32
N GLY A 69 -2.92 -16.16 12.78
CA GLY A 69 -2.73 -17.48 13.37
C GLY A 69 -3.29 -18.52 12.40
N GLY A 70 -2.43 -19.40 11.89
CA GLY A 70 -2.89 -20.61 11.22
C GLY A 70 -3.75 -21.43 12.18
N LEU A 71 -4.88 -21.93 11.68
CA LEU A 71 -5.42 -23.21 12.14
C LEU A 71 -4.50 -24.33 11.65
#